data_AF-A0A7C9DG09-F1
#
_entry.id   AF-A0A7C9DG09-F1
#
_cell.length_a   1.000
_cell.length_b   1.000
_cell.length_c   1.000
_cell.angle_alpha   90.00
_cell.angle_beta   90.00
_cell.angle_gamma   90.00
#
_symmetry.space_group_name_H-M   'P 1'
#
loop_
_entity.id
_entity.type
_entity.pdbx_description
1 polymer ?
#
loop_
_entity_poly.entity_id
_entity_poly.type
_entity_poly.pdbx_seq_one_letter_code
_entity_poly.pdbx_strand_id
1 'polypeptide(L)'
;IIDTASGDHSFEPYLWLLKTFGVYVLLSFPKEVKFSPASLLIGMKTFSGSITGGTKLTQEMLDFCAAQKIYPKVEVVPIQYSNEALERMIKRDVKYRFVIDIENSLK
;
A
#
# COMPACT_ATOMS: atom_id res chain seq x y z
N ILE A 1 9.28 -7.95 -4.01
CA ILE A 1 9.11 -6.51 -3.71
C ILE A 1 7.62 -6.23 -3.70
N ILE A 2 7.12 -5.52 -2.69
CA ILE A 2 5.74 -5.02 -2.65
C ILE A 2 5.83 -3.52 -2.85
N ASP A 3 5.26 -3.03 -3.93
CA ASP A 3 5.31 -1.63 -4.32
C ASP A 3 4.02 -0.90 -3.95
N THR A 4 4.16 0.06 -3.04
CA THR A 4 3.08 0.93 -2.56
C THR A 4 3.32 2.40 -2.92
N ALA A 5 4.30 2.70 -3.78
CA ALA A 5 4.61 4.07 -4.15
C ALA A 5 3.44 4.66 -4.96
N SER A 6 2.85 5.73 -4.45
CA SER A 6 1.77 6.44 -5.13
C SER A 6 2.34 7.32 -6.24
N GLY A 7 1.76 7.22 -7.44
CA GLY A 7 2.16 8.00 -8.62
C GLY A 7 3.23 7.31 -9.48
N ASP A 8 3.64 8.03 -10.52
CA ASP A 8 4.54 7.51 -11.55
C ASP A 8 5.98 7.43 -11.03
N HIS A 9 6.61 6.27 -11.22
CA HIS A 9 8.02 6.05 -10.91
C HIS A 9 8.60 4.94 -11.81
N SER A 10 9.93 4.85 -11.87
CA SER A 10 10.61 3.84 -12.69
C SER A 10 10.63 2.48 -11.99
N PHE A 11 10.21 1.43 -12.69
CA PHE A 11 10.21 0.04 -12.20
C PHE A 11 11.57 -0.65 -12.41
N GLU A 12 12.36 -0.21 -13.38
CA GLU A 12 13.63 -0.84 -13.79
C GLU A 12 14.57 -1.13 -12.62
N PRO A 13 14.90 -0.14 -11.76
CA PRO A 13 15.86 -0.38 -10.68
C PRO A 13 15.40 -1.48 -9.74
N TYR A 14 14.10 -1.53 -9.45
CA TYR A 14 13.53 -2.51 -8.53
C TYR A 14 13.45 -3.91 -9.13
N LEU A 15 13.20 -4.03 -10.43
CA LEU A 15 13.24 -5.32 -11.12
C LEU A 15 14.65 -5.93 -11.13
N TRP A 16 15.69 -5.10 -11.17
CA TRP A 16 17.09 -5.55 -11.05
C TRP A 16 17.47 -5.97 -9.63
N LEU A 17 16.77 -5.49 -8.60
CA LEU A 17 16.96 -5.95 -7.21
C LEU A 17 16.34 -7.33 -6.93
N LEU A 18 15.44 -7.81 -7.80
CA LEU A 18 14.85 -9.14 -7.64
C LEU A 18 15.89 -10.23 -7.89
N LYS A 19 15.88 -11.23 -7.00
CA LYS A 19 16.57 -12.50 -7.22
C LYS A 19 15.93 -13.27 -8.38
N THR A 20 16.60 -14.31 -8.86
CA THR A 20 16.00 -15.29 -9.79
C THR A 20 14.69 -15.84 -9.19
N PHE A 21 13.64 -15.91 -10.01
CA PHE A 21 12.24 -16.20 -9.63
C PHE A 21 11.61 -15.19 -8.66
N GLY A 22 12.19 -14.01 -8.52
CA GLY A 22 11.66 -12.95 -7.67
C GLY A 22 10.35 -12.38 -8.21
N VAL A 23 9.48 -11.94 -7.29
CA VAL A 23 8.18 -11.36 -7.61
C VAL A 23 8.15 -9.87 -7.25
N TYR A 24 7.75 -9.04 -8.20
CA TYR A 24 7.32 -7.66 -8.00
C TYR A 24 5.79 -7.62 -7.91
N VAL A 25 5.24 -7.05 -6.85
CA VAL A 25 3.79 -6.90 -6.64
C VAL A 25 3.43 -5.42 -6.64
N LEU A 26 2.67 -4.98 -7.64
CA LEU A 26 2.17 -3.61 -7.77
C LEU A 26 0.85 -3.46 -7.00
N LEU A 27 0.81 -2.53 -6.03
CA LEU A 27 -0.37 -2.16 -5.23
C LEU A 27 -0.82 -0.71 -5.45
N SER A 28 -0.27 -0.02 -6.44
CA SER A 28 -0.57 1.38 -6.76
C SER A 28 -1.16 1.53 -8.16
N PHE A 29 -1.60 2.75 -8.46
CA PHE A 29 -2.20 3.12 -9.75
C PHE A 29 -1.32 4.16 -10.48
N PRO A 30 -0.18 3.74 -11.06
CA PRO A 30 0.59 4.61 -11.96
C PRO A 30 -0.21 4.83 -13.25
N LYS A 31 0.07 5.92 -13.96
CA LYS A 31 -0.54 6.20 -15.27
C LYS A 31 -0.14 5.17 -16.31
N GLU A 32 1.09 4.66 -16.21
CA GLU A 32 1.65 3.70 -17.14
C GLU A 32 2.65 2.78 -16.46
N VAL A 33 2.70 1.53 -16.93
CA VAL A 33 3.72 0.55 -16.54
C VAL A 33 4.65 0.31 -17.72
N LYS A 34 5.91 0.71 -17.56
CA LYS A 34 6.96 0.59 -18.58
C LYS A 34 8.23 0.02 -17.96
N PHE A 35 8.75 -1.03 -18.58
CA PHE A 35 10.07 -1.57 -18.30
C PHE A 35 10.59 -2.39 -19.48
N SER A 36 11.90 -2.65 -19.52
CA SER A 36 12.53 -3.54 -20.50
C SER A 36 12.08 -4.99 -20.26
N PRO A 37 11.67 -5.74 -21.30
CA PRO A 37 11.38 -7.17 -21.17
C PRO A 37 12.54 -7.98 -20.57
N ALA A 38 13.79 -7.55 -20.82
CA ALA A 38 14.98 -8.19 -20.26
C ALA A 38 14.97 -8.20 -18.72
N SER A 39 14.37 -7.19 -18.09
CA SER A 39 14.24 -7.05 -16.64
C SER A 39 13.36 -8.15 -16.01
N LEU A 40 12.53 -8.84 -16.81
CA LEU A 40 11.77 -10.03 -16.39
C LEU A 40 12.40 -11.34 -16.88
N LEU A 41 12.83 -11.38 -18.14
CA LEU A 41 13.39 -12.59 -18.76
C LEU A 41 14.65 -13.06 -18.03
N ILE A 42 15.55 -12.12 -17.72
CA ILE A 42 16.77 -12.43 -16.98
C ILE A 42 16.41 -12.74 -15.52
N GLY A 43 16.57 -14.00 -15.15
CA GLY A 43 16.23 -14.49 -13.82
C GLY A 43 14.78 -14.92 -13.66
N MET A 44 13.99 -15.07 -14.74
CA MET A 44 12.64 -15.66 -14.69
C MET A 44 11.72 -14.98 -13.65
N LYS A 45 11.72 -13.65 -13.63
CA LYS A 45 11.03 -12.84 -12.62
C LYS A 45 9.56 -12.64 -12.99
N THR A 46 8.74 -12.34 -11.98
CA THR A 46 7.31 -12.09 -12.13
C THR A 46 6.96 -10.65 -11.79
N PHE A 47 6.14 -10.02 -12.64
CA PHE A 47 5.46 -8.77 -12.32
C PHE A 47 3.96 -9.08 -12.14
N SER A 48 3.42 -8.82 -10.95
CA SER A 48 2.04 -9.14 -10.59
C SER A 48 1.32 -7.91 -10.06
N GLY A 49 0.03 -7.80 -10.32
CA GLY A 49 -0.86 -6.86 -9.63
C GLY A 49 -1.62 -7.55 -8.50
N SER A 50 -2.06 -6.77 -7.51
CA SER A 50 -3.05 -7.21 -6.52
C SER A 50 -3.88 -6.01 -6.08
N ILE A 51 -5.19 -6.23 -5.91
CA ILE A 51 -6.11 -5.21 -5.42
C ILE A 51 -7.04 -5.83 -4.39
N THR A 52 -6.87 -5.43 -3.13
CA THR A 52 -7.74 -5.87 -2.03
C THR A 52 -7.78 -7.40 -1.88
N GLY A 53 -8.48 -7.90 -0.85
CA GLY A 53 -8.74 -9.33 -0.66
C GLY A 53 -10.25 -9.60 -0.63
N GLY A 54 -10.65 -10.83 -0.95
CA GLY A 54 -12.02 -11.27 -0.72
C GLY A 54 -12.33 -11.40 0.78
N THR A 55 -13.61 -11.44 1.15
CA THR A 55 -14.07 -11.47 2.56
C THR A 55 -13.37 -12.54 3.40
N LYS A 56 -13.19 -13.75 2.86
CA LYS A 56 -12.49 -14.84 3.54
C LYS A 56 -11.03 -14.50 3.85
N LEU A 57 -10.29 -13.98 2.86
CA LEU A 57 -8.89 -13.59 3.04
C LEU A 57 -8.74 -12.41 4.00
N THR A 58 -9.70 -11.48 3.98
CA THR A 58 -9.72 -10.37 4.95
C THR A 58 -9.92 -10.88 6.38
N GLN A 59 -10.81 -11.86 6.59
CA GLN A 59 -10.98 -12.46 7.91
C GLN A 59 -9.69 -13.15 8.39
N GLU A 60 -9.08 -13.97 7.54
CA GLU A 60 -7.80 -14.63 7.85
C GLU A 60 -6.69 -13.61 8.18
N MET A 61 -6.64 -12.49 7.47
CA MET A 61 -5.70 -11.39 7.73
C MET A 61 -5.97 -10.72 9.08
N LEU A 62 -7.25 -10.46 9.42
CA LEU A 62 -7.62 -9.86 10.71
C LEU A 62 -7.28 -10.79 11.87
N ASP A 63 -7.58 -12.08 11.73
CA ASP A 63 -7.26 -13.10 12.75
C ASP A 63 -5.74 -13.20 12.96
N PHE A 64 -4.97 -13.22 11.88
CA PHE A 64 -3.50 -13.19 11.94
C PHE A 64 -2.98 -11.91 12.62
N CYS A 65 -3.48 -10.74 12.23
CA CYS A 65 -3.05 -9.46 12.81
C CYS A 65 -3.37 -9.41 14.31
N ALA A 66 -4.54 -9.87 14.74
CA ALA A 66 -4.92 -9.93 16.14
C ALA A 66 -4.00 -10.88 16.93
N ALA A 67 -3.74 -12.08 16.41
CA ALA A 67 -2.87 -13.07 17.05
C ALA A 67 -1.42 -12.58 17.19
N GLN A 68 -0.92 -11.84 16.19
CA GLN A 68 0.45 -11.33 16.15
C GLN A 68 0.58 -9.90 16.69
N LYS A 69 -0.50 -9.29 17.19
CA LYS A 69 -0.54 -7.91 17.70
C LYS A 69 -0.03 -6.88 16.68
N ILE A 70 -0.42 -7.05 15.42
CA ILE A 70 -0.06 -6.15 14.32
C ILE A 70 -1.18 -5.11 14.19
N TYR A 71 -0.84 -3.85 14.46
CA TYR A 71 -1.78 -2.73 14.38
C TYR A 71 -1.23 -1.60 13.51
N PRO A 72 -2.11 -0.88 12.79
CA PRO A 72 -1.70 0.34 12.10
C PRO A 72 -1.32 1.41 13.12
N LYS A 73 -0.34 2.23 12.77
CA LYS A 73 -0.03 3.47 13.49
C LYS A 73 -0.96 4.58 12.99
N VAL A 74 -1.77 5.11 13.89
CA VAL A 74 -2.88 6.00 13.55
C VAL A 74 -2.82 7.32 14.30
N GLU A 75 -3.30 8.37 13.64
CA GLU A 75 -3.66 9.65 14.25
C GLU A 75 -5.19 9.73 14.28
N VAL A 76 -5.77 9.65 15.49
CA VAL A 76 -7.21 9.73 15.67
C VAL A 76 -7.64 11.19 15.68
N VAL A 77 -8.59 11.55 14.82
CA VAL A 77 -9.06 12.93 14.63
C VAL A 77 -10.59 12.99 14.66
N PRO A 78 -11.19 14.12 15.07
CA PRO A 78 -12.63 14.29 15.00
C PRO A 78 -13.10 14.56 13.57
N ILE A 79 -14.37 14.30 13.26
CA ILE A 79 -14.90 14.46 11.88
C ILE A 79 -14.80 15.91 11.37
N GLN A 80 -14.86 16.90 12.27
CA GLN A 80 -14.69 18.32 11.95
C GLN A 80 -13.28 18.63 11.41
N TYR A 81 -12.28 17.81 11.72
CA TYR A 81 -10.90 17.94 11.25
C TYR A 81 -10.64 17.23 9.91
N SER A 82 -11.65 16.61 9.30
CA SER A 82 -11.51 15.79 8.09
C SER A 82 -10.84 16.52 6.91
N ASN A 83 -11.18 17.78 6.67
CA ASN A 83 -10.57 18.57 5.60
C ASN A 83 -9.07 18.81 5.84
N GLU A 84 -8.68 19.17 7.06
CA GLU A 84 -7.28 19.41 7.42
C GLU A 84 -6.47 18.11 7.39
N ALA A 85 -7.05 17.00 7.87
CA ALA A 85 -6.47 15.66 7.74
C ALA A 85 -6.22 15.28 6.27
N LEU A 86 -7.15 15.60 5.36
CA LEU A 86 -6.98 15.35 3.93
C LEU A 86 -5.83 16.17 3.34
N GLU A 87 -5.74 17.46 3.66
CA GLU A 87 -4.63 18.32 3.21
C GLU A 87 -3.26 17.83 3.71
N ARG A 88 -3.19 17.45 4.99
CA ARG A 88 -1.99 16.89 5.60
C ARG A 88 -1.58 15.58 4.94
N MET A 89 -2.54 14.68 4.68
CA MET A 89 -2.28 13.42 3.98
C MET A 89 -1.66 13.66 2.58
N ILE A 90 -2.20 14.59 1.79
CA ILE A 90 -1.66 14.95 0.47
C ILE A 90 -0.22 15.45 0.58
N LYS A 91 0.08 16.26 1.62
CA LYS A 91 1.43 16.77 1.93
C LYS A 91 2.34 15.72 2.58
N ARG A 92 1.88 14.47 2.76
CA ARG A 92 2.57 13.37 3.45
C ARG A 92 2.88 13.69 4.93
N ASP A 93 2.11 14.59 5.52
CA ASP A 93 2.23 15.02 6.92
C ASP A 93 1.33 14.16 7.84
N VAL A 94 1.62 12.88 7.90
CA VAL A 94 0.91 11.91 8.76
C VAL A 94 1.82 10.73 9.07
N LYS A 95 1.69 10.14 10.26
CA LYS A 95 2.41 8.93 10.68
C LYS A 95 1.45 7.88 11.26
N TYR A 96 0.80 7.02 10.47
CA TYR A 96 0.87 6.83 9.01
C TYR A 96 -0.53 6.86 8.36
N ARG A 97 -1.60 6.80 9.16
CA ARG A 97 -2.99 6.94 8.72
C ARG A 97 -3.78 7.81 9.69
N PHE A 98 -4.71 8.58 9.15
CA PHE A 98 -5.79 9.15 9.96
C PHE A 98 -6.90 8.12 10.19
N VAL A 99 -7.48 8.15 11.38
CA VAL A 99 -8.72 7.45 11.73
C VAL A 99 -9.69 8.48 12.30
N ILE A 100 -10.89 8.55 11.74
CA ILE A 100 -11.91 9.47 12.23
C ILE A 100 -12.65 8.79 13.39
N ASP A 101 -12.68 9.43 14.55
CA ASP A 101 -13.51 9.01 15.67
C ASP A 101 -14.95 9.48 15.44
N ILE A 102 -15.78 8.59 14.93
CA ILE A 102 -17.17 8.92 14.59
C ILE A 102 -18.04 9.08 15.85
N GLU A 103 -17.89 8.16 16.81
CA GLU A 103 -18.72 8.11 18.01
C GLU A 103 -18.60 9.39 18.85
N ASN A 104 -17.37 9.88 19.05
CA ASN A 104 -17.13 11.05 19.89
C ASN A 104 -17.27 12.40 19.16
N SER A 105 -17.43 12.39 17.84
CA SER A 105 -17.41 13.61 17.01
C SER A 105 -18.75 13.97 16.37
N LEU A 106 -19.73 13.06 16.38
CA LEU A 106 -21.10 13.37 15.98
C LEU A 106 -21.87 13.85 17.22
N LYS A 107 -21.99 15.17 17.37
CA LYS A 107 -22.89 15.83 18.32
C LYS A 107 -24.02 16.51 17.58
#